data_AF-A0A136PMM2-F1
#
_entry.id   AF-A0A136PMM2-F1
#
_cell.length_a   1.000
_cell.length_b   1.000
_cell.length_c   1.000
_cell.angle_alpha   90.00
_cell.angle_beta   90.00
_cell.angle_gamma   90.00
#
_symmetry.space_group_name_H-M   'P 1'
#
loop_
_entity.id
_entity.type
_entity.pdbx_description
1 polymer ?
#
loop_
_entity_poly.entity_id
_entity_poly.type
_entity_poly.pdbx_seq_one_letter_code
_entity_poly.pdbx_strand_id
1 'polypeptide(L)'
;MNRRLRTVLAVALTTTLAAPVAAAPAQADRGQAARPHVIDLPDGFQPEGIATAGRYAYFGSRATGAIHRADLTTGTGTELSPATGTPSLGLALDHRGRLLVSGGTAGDARVVDTRTGQVLARYRFAEPPTFVNDVVVHDGAAYFTDSHRPVLYRLPLGRGGVLPPADGFTTVPLTGDYRQVGTEINLNGIVSTPDRRALIVVQSNTGTLYRVEPATGVATVVDVPGYTFTNGDGLLLDGRTLYVVQNRLNKVAAVRLDRAGTTGTVTGEITSPAFDVPTTVASALGRLWLPNARFTTPPTATTPYTAVAVPPR
;
A
#
# COMPACT_ATOMS: atom_id res chain seq x y z
N MET A 1 39.72 100.04 -31.85
CA MET A 1 40.70 99.34 -30.99
C MET A 1 39.93 98.39 -30.08
N ASN A 2 40.33 97.12 -30.08
CA ASN A 2 39.57 95.95 -29.63
C ASN A 2 38.93 96.04 -28.24
N ARG A 3 37.68 95.60 -28.08
CA ARG A 3 37.32 94.44 -27.23
C ARG A 3 35.83 94.08 -27.27
N ARG A 4 35.58 92.81 -27.58
CA ARG A 4 34.36 92.02 -27.33
C ARG A 4 34.29 91.64 -25.84
N LEU A 5 33.09 91.38 -25.33
CA LEU A 5 32.58 90.14 -24.69
C LEU A 5 31.43 90.50 -23.73
N ARG A 6 30.18 90.10 -24.01
CA ARG A 6 29.54 88.76 -23.91
C ARG A 6 28.92 88.50 -22.54
N THR A 7 27.60 88.54 -22.55
CA THR A 7 26.63 87.93 -21.62
C THR A 7 26.81 86.42 -21.53
N VAL A 8 26.81 85.85 -20.32
CA VAL A 8 26.62 84.41 -20.03
C VAL A 8 25.87 84.33 -18.68
N LEU A 9 24.55 84.17 -18.69
CA LEU A 9 23.77 82.91 -18.56
C LEU A 9 24.16 82.05 -17.34
N ALA A 10 23.26 82.05 -16.35
CA ALA A 10 23.34 81.29 -15.12
C ALA A 10 23.15 79.78 -15.36
N VAL A 11 23.97 78.96 -14.72
CA VAL A 11 23.80 77.51 -14.63
C VAL A 11 23.43 77.18 -13.19
N ALA A 12 22.22 76.65 -12.99
CA ALA A 12 21.80 76.05 -11.74
C ALA A 12 22.28 74.59 -11.70
N LEU A 13 23.01 74.23 -10.65
CA LEU A 13 23.53 72.88 -10.43
C LEU A 13 22.52 72.09 -9.59
N THR A 14 21.88 71.07 -10.18
CA THR A 14 21.07 70.09 -9.45
C THR A 14 21.95 68.88 -9.07
N THR A 15 22.16 68.68 -7.78
CA THR A 15 22.83 67.49 -7.23
C THR A 15 21.83 66.36 -7.03
N THR A 16 21.92 65.30 -7.84
CA THR A 16 21.20 64.04 -7.65
C THR A 16 22.00 63.11 -6.73
N LEU A 17 21.49 62.83 -5.53
CA LEU A 17 22.01 61.76 -4.67
C LEU A 17 21.56 60.40 -5.22
N ALA A 18 22.52 59.55 -5.60
CA ALA A 18 22.26 58.14 -5.88
C ALA A 18 22.34 57.34 -4.58
N ALA A 19 21.20 56.81 -4.12
CA ALA A 19 21.16 55.84 -3.02
C ALA A 19 21.52 54.44 -3.56
N PRO A 20 22.38 53.66 -2.89
CA PRO A 20 22.61 52.28 -3.26
C PRO A 20 21.39 51.45 -2.88
N VAL A 21 20.74 50.84 -3.88
CA VAL A 21 19.74 49.80 -3.64
C VAL A 21 20.51 48.56 -3.16
N ALA A 22 20.48 48.31 -1.85
CA ALA A 22 20.97 47.04 -1.31
C ALA A 22 20.05 45.93 -1.83
N ALA A 23 20.55 45.12 -2.77
CA ALA A 23 19.90 43.89 -3.17
C ALA A 23 19.87 42.95 -1.96
N ALA A 24 18.69 42.76 -1.38
CA ALA A 24 18.49 41.71 -0.39
C ALA A 24 18.87 40.37 -1.02
N PRO A 25 19.62 39.49 -0.32
CA PRO A 25 19.87 38.15 -0.84
C PRO A 25 18.51 37.48 -1.01
N ALA A 26 18.21 37.06 -2.24
CA ALA A 26 17.11 36.14 -2.48
C ALA A 26 17.42 34.88 -1.67
N GLN A 27 16.79 34.72 -0.51
CA GLN A 27 16.65 33.42 0.12
C GLN A 27 15.86 32.59 -0.89
N ALA A 28 16.58 31.77 -1.65
CA ALA A 28 15.98 30.62 -2.31
C ALA A 28 15.39 29.78 -1.17
N ASP A 29 14.10 29.98 -0.94
CA ASP A 29 13.28 29.00 -0.25
C ASP A 29 13.42 27.75 -1.11
N ARG A 30 14.34 26.86 -0.74
CA ARG A 30 14.33 25.48 -1.21
C ARG A 30 13.11 24.87 -0.53
N GLY A 31 11.92 25.33 -0.94
CA GLY A 31 10.67 24.73 -0.61
C GLY A 31 10.82 23.29 -1.04
N GLN A 32 10.95 22.40 -0.07
CA GLN A 32 10.68 20.99 -0.32
C GLN A 32 9.29 20.98 -0.92
N ALA A 33 9.18 20.73 -2.22
CA ALA A 33 7.89 20.57 -2.87
C ALA A 33 7.05 19.67 -1.95
N ALA A 34 5.88 20.16 -1.53
CA ALA A 34 5.07 19.45 -0.55
C ALA A 34 4.89 18.02 -1.06
N ARG A 35 5.23 17.03 -0.23
CA ARG A 35 5.13 15.61 -0.62
C ARG A 35 3.70 15.33 -1.10
N PRO A 36 3.51 14.62 -2.22
CA PRO A 36 2.18 14.39 -2.76
C PRO A 36 1.27 13.75 -1.71
N HIS A 37 0.04 14.23 -1.59
CA HIS A 37 -1.00 13.59 -0.77
C HIS A 37 -1.86 12.62 -1.58
N VAL A 38 -1.83 12.76 -2.91
CA VAL A 38 -2.48 11.89 -3.88
C VAL A 38 -1.47 11.62 -4.99
N ILE A 39 -1.40 10.38 -5.44
CA ILE A 39 -0.60 9.94 -6.59
C ILE A 39 -1.56 9.38 -7.62
N ASP A 40 -1.45 9.86 -8.85
CA ASP A 40 -2.17 9.30 -9.98
C ASP A 40 -1.57 7.94 -10.35
N LEU A 41 -2.44 6.97 -10.58
CA LEU A 41 -2.10 5.66 -11.10
C LEU A 41 -2.58 5.57 -12.56
N PRO A 42 -2.06 4.62 -13.36
CA PRO A 42 -2.45 4.52 -14.77
C PRO A 42 -3.97 4.39 -14.95
N ASP A 43 -4.49 4.91 -16.05
CA ASP A 43 -5.91 4.77 -16.38
C ASP A 43 -6.27 3.29 -16.59
N GLY A 44 -7.47 2.90 -16.19
CA GLY A 44 -7.95 1.52 -16.27
C GLY A 44 -7.22 0.53 -15.34
N PHE A 45 -6.27 1.00 -14.52
CA PHE A 45 -5.37 0.14 -13.74
C PHE A 45 -6.09 -0.70 -12.68
N GLN A 46 -7.17 -0.20 -12.09
CA GLN A 46 -7.93 -0.89 -11.04
C GLN A 46 -7.00 -1.40 -9.92
N PRO A 47 -6.33 -0.49 -9.18
CA PRO A 47 -5.38 -0.88 -8.16
C PRO A 47 -6.10 -1.65 -7.05
N GLU A 48 -5.39 -2.62 -6.47
CA GLU A 48 -5.89 -3.37 -5.32
C GLU A 48 -4.80 -3.50 -4.26
N GLY A 49 -3.64 -4.03 -4.62
CA GLY A 49 -2.50 -4.18 -3.71
C GLY A 49 -1.60 -2.95 -3.62
N ILE A 50 -0.96 -2.77 -2.46
CA ILE A 50 0.17 -1.86 -2.25
C ILE A 50 1.26 -2.51 -1.38
N ALA A 51 2.53 -2.33 -1.73
CA ALA A 51 3.67 -2.58 -0.85
C ALA A 51 4.68 -1.43 -0.97
N THR A 52 5.50 -1.18 0.07
CA THR A 52 6.44 -0.05 0.11
C THR A 52 7.88 -0.48 0.41
N ALA A 53 8.85 0.15 -0.27
CA ALA A 53 10.28 0.01 -0.02
C ALA A 53 10.97 1.38 -0.04
N GLY A 54 11.30 1.91 1.14
CA GLY A 54 11.93 3.23 1.27
C GLY A 54 11.02 4.34 0.71
N ARG A 55 11.46 4.98 -0.38
CA ARG A 55 10.68 6.04 -1.07
C ARG A 55 9.70 5.50 -2.12
N TYR A 56 9.74 4.21 -2.44
CA TYR A 56 8.93 3.62 -3.52
C TYR A 56 7.70 2.91 -2.95
N ALA A 57 6.60 2.99 -3.69
CA ALA A 57 5.45 2.11 -3.56
C ALA A 57 5.28 1.28 -4.83
N TYR A 58 4.80 0.06 -4.67
CA TYR A 58 4.42 -0.86 -5.73
C TYR A 58 2.93 -1.07 -5.65
N PHE A 59 2.24 -0.96 -6.77
CA PHE A 59 0.79 -1.14 -6.88
C PHE A 59 0.49 -2.29 -7.83
N GLY A 60 -0.50 -3.11 -7.47
CA GLY A 60 -0.96 -4.23 -8.30
C GLY A 60 -2.22 -3.88 -9.08
N SER A 61 -2.25 -4.17 -10.38
CA SER A 61 -3.46 -4.07 -11.19
C SER A 61 -4.29 -5.35 -11.06
N ARG A 62 -5.53 -5.20 -10.57
CA ARG A 62 -6.52 -6.28 -10.62
C ARG A 62 -6.94 -6.63 -12.05
N ALA A 63 -6.91 -5.65 -12.95
CA ALA A 63 -7.40 -5.79 -14.32
C ALA A 63 -6.43 -6.57 -15.22
N THR A 64 -5.13 -6.23 -15.17
CA THR A 64 -4.16 -6.71 -16.17
C THR A 64 -3.04 -7.55 -15.57
N GLY A 65 -2.83 -7.43 -14.26
CA GLY A 65 -1.66 -8.00 -13.60
C GLY A 65 -0.39 -7.15 -13.66
N ALA A 66 -0.44 -5.96 -14.27
CA ALA A 66 0.71 -5.08 -14.29
C ALA A 66 1.06 -4.61 -12.86
N ILE A 67 2.35 -4.41 -12.60
CA ILE A 67 2.84 -3.78 -11.37
C ILE A 67 3.37 -2.39 -11.70
N HIS A 68 2.81 -1.37 -11.06
CA HIS A 68 3.26 0.01 -11.19
C HIS A 68 4.14 0.40 -10.00
N ARG A 69 5.32 0.99 -10.24
CA ARG A 69 6.18 1.53 -9.18
C ARG A 69 6.07 3.05 -9.18
N ALA A 70 5.60 3.62 -8.08
CA ALA A 70 5.54 5.05 -7.87
C ALA A 70 6.61 5.52 -6.88
N ASP A 71 7.11 6.72 -7.11
CA ASP A 71 7.99 7.44 -6.20
C ASP A 71 7.16 8.32 -5.28
N LEU A 72 7.13 7.99 -3.99
CA LEU A 72 6.27 8.67 -3.01
C LEU A 72 6.74 10.10 -2.68
N THR A 73 7.93 10.50 -3.13
CA THR A 73 8.44 11.86 -2.93
C THR A 73 8.05 12.78 -4.08
N THR A 74 8.09 12.28 -5.32
CA THR A 74 7.82 13.08 -6.52
C THR A 74 6.43 12.85 -7.12
N GLY A 75 5.76 11.76 -6.75
CA GLY A 75 4.47 11.32 -7.31
C GLY A 75 4.58 10.69 -8.69
N THR A 76 5.77 10.67 -9.28
CA THR A 76 6.00 10.07 -10.60
C THR A 76 6.07 8.56 -10.49
N GLY A 77 5.49 7.85 -11.45
CA GLY A 77 5.57 6.40 -11.50
C GLY A 77 5.88 5.83 -12.87
N THR A 78 6.22 4.56 -12.90
CA THR A 78 6.55 3.81 -14.12
C THR A 78 6.01 2.39 -13.99
N GLU A 79 5.71 1.76 -15.11
CA GLU A 79 5.45 0.32 -15.12
C GLU A 79 6.73 -0.43 -14.72
N LEU A 80 6.64 -1.23 -13.67
CA LEU A 80 7.73 -2.07 -13.22
C LEU A 80 7.66 -3.44 -13.90
N SER A 81 6.50 -4.10 -13.83
CA SER A 81 6.26 -5.39 -14.45
C SER A 81 5.08 -5.26 -15.40
N PRO A 82 5.18 -5.76 -16.64
CA PRO A 82 4.09 -5.71 -17.60
C PRO A 82 2.91 -6.59 -17.18
N ALA A 83 1.79 -6.39 -17.87
CA ALA A 83 0.59 -7.22 -17.73
C ALA A 83 0.91 -8.71 -17.89
N THR A 84 0.37 -9.53 -16.99
CA THR A 84 0.54 -10.99 -17.02
C THR A 84 -0.70 -11.75 -17.45
N GLY A 85 -1.84 -11.05 -17.61
CA GLY A 85 -3.14 -11.66 -17.91
C GLY A 85 -3.81 -12.31 -16.69
N THR A 86 -3.19 -12.23 -15.52
CA THR A 86 -3.75 -12.65 -14.23
C THR A 86 -3.71 -11.48 -13.24
N PRO A 87 -4.68 -11.35 -12.32
CA PRO A 87 -4.70 -10.24 -11.36
C PRO A 87 -3.42 -10.07 -10.54
N SER A 88 -3.20 -8.86 -10.05
CA SER A 88 -2.23 -8.56 -8.98
C SER A 88 -2.97 -7.89 -7.84
N LEU A 89 -3.21 -8.68 -6.80
CA LEU A 89 -3.92 -8.25 -5.61
C LEU A 89 -2.91 -7.92 -4.52
N GLY A 90 -3.05 -8.51 -3.33
CA GLY A 90 -2.14 -8.30 -2.20
C GLY A 90 -0.67 -8.49 -2.57
N LEU A 91 0.14 -7.63 -1.97
CA LEU A 91 1.57 -7.48 -2.25
C LEU A 91 2.36 -7.52 -0.95
N ALA A 92 3.42 -8.33 -0.91
CA ALA A 92 4.39 -8.29 0.18
C ALA A 92 5.82 -8.25 -0.36
N LEU A 93 6.69 -7.54 0.35
CA LEU A 93 8.12 -7.55 0.07
C LEU A 93 8.83 -8.52 1.00
N ASP A 94 9.75 -9.29 0.45
CA ASP A 94 10.75 -9.96 1.27
C ASP A 94 11.99 -9.09 1.51
N HIS A 95 12.86 -9.57 2.39
CA HIS A 95 14.11 -8.90 2.76
C HIS A 95 15.13 -8.77 1.61
N ARG A 96 14.84 -9.31 0.42
CA ARG A 96 15.70 -9.27 -0.77
C ARG A 96 15.20 -8.30 -1.82
N GLY A 97 14.11 -7.58 -1.54
CA GLY A 97 13.49 -6.69 -2.51
C GLY A 97 12.79 -7.47 -3.62
N ARG A 98 12.22 -8.64 -3.31
CA ARG A 98 11.30 -9.34 -4.21
C ARG A 98 9.88 -9.11 -3.76
N LEU A 99 9.00 -8.87 -4.72
CA LEU A 99 7.58 -8.68 -4.52
C LEU A 99 6.87 -10.01 -4.69
N LEU A 100 6.16 -10.45 -3.67
CA LEU A 100 5.25 -11.57 -3.71
C LEU A 100 3.86 -11.02 -4.03
N VAL A 101 3.21 -11.62 -5.02
CA VAL A 101 1.97 -11.09 -5.62
C VAL A 101 0.91 -12.17 -5.62
N SER A 102 -0.23 -11.88 -5.00
CA SER A 102 -1.44 -12.71 -5.03
C SER A 102 -2.18 -12.57 -6.36
N GLY A 103 -2.60 -13.70 -6.95
CA GLY A 103 -3.19 -13.79 -8.29
C GLY A 103 -4.71 -13.69 -8.35
N GLY A 104 -5.40 -13.52 -7.22
CA GLY A 104 -6.85 -13.40 -7.17
C GLY A 104 -7.58 -14.61 -7.74
N THR A 105 -8.48 -14.35 -8.69
CA THR A 105 -9.28 -15.38 -9.39
C THR A 105 -8.44 -16.36 -10.21
N ALA A 106 -7.18 -16.05 -10.52
CA ALA A 106 -6.29 -16.98 -11.20
C ALA A 106 -5.82 -18.13 -10.29
N GLY A 107 -6.04 -18.03 -8.97
CA GLY A 107 -5.67 -19.09 -8.03
C GLY A 107 -4.16 -19.32 -7.90
N ASP A 108 -3.36 -18.32 -8.26
CA ASP A 108 -1.90 -18.40 -8.25
C ASP A 108 -1.24 -17.28 -7.44
N ALA A 109 0.08 -17.40 -7.31
CA ALA A 109 0.95 -16.33 -6.88
C ALA A 109 2.18 -16.26 -7.78
N ARG A 110 2.85 -15.12 -7.77
CA ARG A 110 4.15 -14.95 -8.46
C ARG A 110 5.11 -14.10 -7.65
N VAL A 111 6.39 -14.27 -7.95
CA VAL A 111 7.48 -13.50 -7.35
C VAL A 111 8.10 -12.61 -8.41
N VAL A 112 8.23 -11.32 -8.15
CA VAL A 112 8.76 -10.31 -9.07
C VAL A 112 10.00 -9.66 -8.47
N ASP A 113 11.07 -9.53 -9.25
CA ASP A 113 12.24 -8.72 -8.88
C ASP A 113 11.89 -7.23 -8.94
N THR A 114 12.04 -6.48 -7.85
CA THR A 114 11.62 -5.06 -7.83
C THR A 114 12.59 -4.09 -8.52
N ARG A 115 13.78 -4.56 -8.89
CA ARG A 115 14.78 -3.81 -9.64
C ARG A 115 14.57 -3.96 -11.14
N THR A 116 14.26 -5.16 -11.62
CA THR A 116 14.11 -5.45 -13.06
C THR A 116 12.67 -5.60 -13.54
N GLY A 117 11.73 -5.86 -12.62
CA GLY A 117 10.35 -6.18 -12.97
C GLY A 117 10.13 -7.59 -13.48
N GLN A 118 11.17 -8.43 -13.51
CA GLN A 118 11.08 -9.79 -14.03
C GLN A 118 10.31 -10.69 -13.05
N VAL A 119 9.43 -11.52 -13.61
CA VAL A 119 8.79 -12.61 -12.86
C VAL A 119 9.82 -13.73 -12.67
N LEU A 120 10.17 -13.99 -11.41
CA LEU A 120 11.17 -14.99 -11.00
C LEU A 120 10.57 -16.38 -10.83
N ALA A 121 9.31 -16.47 -10.39
CA ALA A 121 8.62 -17.74 -10.17
C ALA A 121 7.10 -17.55 -10.18
N ARG A 122 6.38 -18.66 -10.42
CA ARG A 122 4.92 -18.75 -10.38
C ARG A 122 4.51 -20.01 -9.64
N TYR A 123 3.43 -19.91 -8.88
CA TYR A 123 2.90 -20.99 -8.03
C TYR A 123 1.40 -21.06 -8.23
N ARG A 124 0.89 -22.14 -8.83
CA ARG A 124 -0.55 -22.38 -8.96
C ARG A 124 -1.04 -23.09 -7.71
N PHE A 125 -1.78 -22.37 -6.86
CA PHE A 125 -2.29 -22.90 -5.60
C PHE A 125 -3.59 -23.67 -5.77
N ALA A 126 -4.48 -23.19 -6.64
CA ALA A 126 -5.82 -23.73 -6.80
C ALA A 126 -6.43 -23.44 -8.18
N GLU A 127 -7.34 -24.32 -8.60
CA GLU A 127 -8.26 -24.04 -9.71
C GLU A 127 -9.56 -23.41 -9.20
N PRO A 128 -10.30 -22.64 -10.01
CA PRO A 128 -11.60 -22.07 -9.61
C PRO A 128 -12.62 -23.11 -9.09
N PRO A 129 -13.51 -22.75 -8.14
CA PRO A 129 -13.62 -21.43 -7.50
C PRO A 129 -12.54 -21.20 -6.43
N THR A 130 -11.82 -20.10 -6.53
CA THR A 130 -10.74 -19.65 -5.62
C THR A 130 -10.57 -18.14 -5.75
N PHE A 131 -10.02 -17.49 -4.73
CA PHE A 131 -9.62 -16.09 -4.80
C PHE A 131 -8.41 -15.86 -3.89
N VAL A 132 -7.20 -16.04 -4.41
CA VAL A 132 -5.94 -15.83 -3.67
C VAL A 132 -5.75 -14.32 -3.46
N ASN A 133 -5.96 -13.83 -2.24
CA ASN A 133 -6.24 -12.41 -2.02
C ASN A 133 -5.04 -11.62 -1.51
N ASP A 134 -4.63 -11.86 -0.26
CA ASP A 134 -3.57 -11.10 0.38
C ASP A 134 -2.39 -11.99 0.79
N VAL A 135 -1.24 -11.38 1.06
CA VAL A 135 0.01 -12.08 1.36
C VAL A 135 0.81 -11.37 2.46
N VAL A 136 1.42 -12.17 3.34
CA VAL A 136 2.43 -11.67 4.28
C VAL A 136 3.67 -12.55 4.26
N VAL A 137 4.84 -11.95 4.44
CA VAL A 137 6.09 -12.67 4.73
C VAL A 137 6.24 -12.84 6.24
N HIS A 138 6.24 -14.08 6.70
CA HIS A 138 6.30 -14.47 8.11
C HIS A 138 7.24 -15.67 8.27
N ASP A 139 8.16 -15.59 9.23
CA ASP A 139 9.06 -16.67 9.64
C ASP A 139 9.65 -17.52 8.48
N GLY A 140 10.26 -16.84 7.51
CA GLY A 140 10.90 -17.52 6.37
C GLY A 140 9.93 -18.17 5.39
N ALA A 141 8.65 -17.81 5.41
CA ALA A 141 7.66 -18.21 4.42
C ALA A 141 6.77 -17.03 4.03
N ALA A 142 6.06 -17.18 2.92
CA ALA A 142 4.96 -16.33 2.56
C ALA A 142 3.64 -17.06 2.73
N TYR A 143 2.67 -16.39 3.33
CA TYR A 143 1.35 -16.93 3.60
C TYR A 143 0.32 -16.14 2.80
N PHE A 144 -0.46 -16.84 2.00
CA PHE A 144 -1.48 -16.25 1.14
C PHE A 144 -2.87 -16.67 1.62
N THR A 145 -3.80 -15.73 1.69
CA THR A 145 -5.21 -16.01 1.98
C THR A 145 -5.96 -16.45 0.73
N ASP A 146 -7.00 -17.27 0.89
CA ASP A 146 -7.99 -17.55 -0.16
C ASP A 146 -9.37 -17.10 0.31
N SER A 147 -9.94 -16.07 -0.30
CA SER A 147 -11.22 -15.51 0.17
C SER A 147 -12.41 -16.45 -0.03
N HIS A 148 -12.28 -17.46 -0.89
CA HIS A 148 -13.34 -18.43 -1.16
C HIS A 148 -13.05 -19.81 -0.56
N ARG A 149 -11.94 -19.99 0.16
CA ARG A 149 -11.58 -21.28 0.77
C ARG A 149 -11.06 -21.09 2.19
N PRO A 150 -11.38 -21.98 3.13
CA PRO A 150 -10.90 -21.91 4.51
C PRO A 150 -9.43 -22.39 4.61
N VAL A 151 -8.51 -21.79 3.86
CA VAL A 151 -7.10 -22.20 3.81
C VAL A 151 -6.16 -21.00 3.73
N LEU A 152 -4.91 -21.22 4.17
CA LEU A 152 -3.76 -20.41 3.78
C LEU A 152 -2.85 -21.23 2.87
N TYR A 153 -2.28 -20.62 1.84
CA TYR A 153 -1.17 -21.23 1.09
C TYR A 153 0.15 -20.74 1.66
N ARG A 154 1.02 -21.67 2.08
CA ARG A 154 2.33 -21.40 2.63
C ARG A 154 3.40 -21.73 1.59
N LEU A 155 4.11 -20.69 1.15
CA LEU A 155 5.27 -20.79 0.27
C LEU A 155 6.56 -20.61 1.08
N PRO A 156 7.35 -21.66 1.36
CA PRO A 156 8.60 -21.52 2.08
C PRO A 156 9.61 -20.69 1.26
N LEU A 157 10.29 -19.75 1.91
CA LEU A 157 11.41 -19.00 1.35
C LEU A 157 12.70 -19.63 1.90
N GLY A 158 13.33 -20.48 1.09
CA GLY A 158 14.48 -21.27 1.50
C GLY A 158 15.66 -20.44 1.98
N ARG A 159 16.67 -21.10 2.57
CA ARG A 159 17.90 -20.45 3.04
C ARG A 159 18.50 -19.59 1.92
N GLY A 160 18.88 -18.36 2.25
CA GLY A 160 19.41 -17.44 1.24
C GLY A 160 18.34 -16.96 0.23
N GLY A 161 17.05 -17.09 0.56
CA GLY A 161 15.94 -16.66 -0.29
C GLY A 161 15.67 -17.58 -1.48
N VAL A 162 16.18 -18.82 -1.49
CA VAL A 162 15.90 -19.76 -2.58
C VAL A 162 14.40 -19.97 -2.71
N LEU A 163 13.89 -19.76 -3.93
CA LEU A 163 12.50 -20.02 -4.26
C LEU A 163 12.31 -21.52 -4.47
N PRO A 164 11.26 -22.14 -3.88
CA PRO A 164 11.00 -23.56 -4.05
C PRO A 164 10.52 -23.85 -5.49
N PRO A 165 10.53 -25.13 -5.93
CA PRO A 165 9.89 -25.55 -7.18
C PRO A 165 8.39 -25.22 -7.18
N ALA A 166 7.76 -25.30 -8.35
CA ALA A 166 6.37 -24.84 -8.55
C ALA A 166 5.33 -25.53 -7.65
N ASP A 167 5.60 -26.75 -7.20
CA ASP A 167 4.80 -27.57 -6.28
C ASP A 167 5.28 -27.52 -4.82
N GLY A 168 6.33 -26.75 -4.53
CA GLY A 168 6.96 -26.68 -3.21
C GLY A 168 6.25 -25.79 -2.19
N PHE A 169 4.97 -25.49 -2.41
CA PHE A 169 4.10 -24.83 -1.43
C PHE A 169 3.28 -25.88 -0.65
N THR A 170 2.67 -25.45 0.45
CA THR A 170 1.80 -26.29 1.27
C THR A 170 0.49 -25.57 1.53
N THR A 171 -0.61 -26.32 1.62
CA THR A 171 -1.92 -25.77 1.98
C THR A 171 -2.16 -26.03 3.47
N VAL A 172 -2.50 -24.98 4.21
CA VAL A 172 -2.78 -25.01 5.65
C VAL A 172 -4.28 -24.80 5.84
N PRO A 173 -5.06 -25.84 6.17
CA PRO A 173 -6.49 -25.69 6.44
C PRO A 173 -6.74 -24.87 7.70
N LEU A 174 -7.68 -23.92 7.64
CA LEU A 174 -8.11 -23.21 8.83
C LEU A 174 -9.10 -24.06 9.64
N THR A 175 -8.84 -24.12 10.94
CA THR A 175 -9.65 -24.84 11.93
C THR A 175 -9.85 -23.97 13.18
N GLY A 176 -10.34 -24.55 14.29
CA GLY A 176 -10.60 -23.78 15.51
C GLY A 176 -11.90 -23.00 15.42
N ASP A 177 -11.86 -21.69 15.64
CA ASP A 177 -13.04 -20.81 15.66
C ASP A 177 -13.48 -20.35 14.25
N TYR A 178 -12.56 -20.35 13.27
CA TYR A 178 -12.87 -19.84 11.94
C TYR A 178 -13.96 -20.67 11.24
N ARG A 179 -14.99 -20.00 10.72
CA ARG A 179 -16.02 -20.61 9.88
C ARG A 179 -16.15 -19.80 8.59
N GLN A 180 -16.04 -20.47 7.46
CA GLN A 180 -16.43 -19.91 6.17
C GLN A 180 -17.94 -19.68 6.20
N VAL A 181 -18.38 -18.47 5.89
CA VAL A 181 -19.81 -18.10 5.86
C VAL A 181 -20.14 -17.62 4.46
N GLY A 182 -21.21 -18.17 3.88
CA GLY A 182 -21.70 -17.76 2.55
C GLY A 182 -20.67 -17.97 1.44
N THR A 183 -20.87 -17.23 0.34
CA THR A 183 -20.01 -17.26 -0.86
C THR A 183 -19.33 -15.92 -1.13
N GLU A 184 -19.58 -14.91 -0.29
CA GLU A 184 -18.90 -13.63 -0.35
C GLU A 184 -17.41 -13.75 0.05
N ILE A 185 -16.67 -12.66 -0.09
CA ILE A 185 -15.28 -12.58 0.37
C ILE A 185 -15.22 -12.83 1.89
N ASN A 186 -14.51 -13.90 2.28
CA ASN A 186 -14.24 -14.25 3.67
C ASN A 186 -12.80 -13.85 4.04
N LEU A 187 -11.85 -14.80 4.06
CA LEU A 187 -10.43 -14.58 4.37
C LEU A 187 -9.80 -13.53 3.45
N ASN A 188 -9.37 -12.41 4.01
CA ASN A 188 -8.87 -11.30 3.21
C ASN A 188 -7.48 -10.86 3.69
N GLY A 189 -7.34 -9.68 4.30
CA GLY A 189 -6.04 -9.19 4.71
C GLY A 189 -5.37 -10.03 5.77
N ILE A 190 -4.03 -10.05 5.74
CA ILE A 190 -3.19 -10.89 6.60
C ILE A 190 -1.93 -10.15 7.05
N VAL A 191 -1.60 -10.24 8.33
CA VAL A 191 -0.34 -9.71 8.91
C VAL A 191 0.24 -10.68 9.96
N SER A 192 1.46 -10.45 10.41
CA SER A 192 1.99 -11.13 11.60
C SER A 192 1.42 -10.53 12.89
N THR A 193 1.40 -11.28 13.99
CA THR A 193 1.19 -10.72 15.33
C THR A 193 2.38 -9.85 15.76
N PRO A 194 2.22 -8.95 16.76
CA PRO A 194 3.33 -8.11 17.24
C PRO A 194 4.53 -8.88 17.78
N ASP A 195 4.30 -10.01 18.43
CA ASP A 195 5.35 -10.93 18.89
C ASP A 195 5.91 -11.86 17.79
N ARG A 196 5.37 -11.76 16.57
CA ARG A 196 5.72 -12.57 15.40
C ARG A 196 5.57 -14.08 15.59
N ARG A 197 4.72 -14.52 16.52
CA ARG A 197 4.46 -15.95 16.77
C ARG A 197 3.27 -16.51 16.03
N ALA A 198 2.41 -15.65 15.49
CA ALA A 198 1.23 -16.06 14.75
C ALA A 198 0.91 -15.06 13.64
N LEU A 199 -0.17 -15.34 12.92
CA LEU A 199 -0.75 -14.46 11.92
C LEU A 199 -2.05 -13.85 12.47
N ILE A 200 -2.43 -12.69 11.95
CA ILE A 200 -3.76 -12.11 12.13
C ILE A 200 -4.37 -12.02 10.74
N VAL A 201 -5.60 -12.52 10.59
CA VAL A 201 -6.40 -12.42 9.38
C VAL A 201 -7.72 -11.73 9.68
N VAL A 202 -8.25 -11.01 8.70
CA VAL A 202 -9.61 -10.48 8.76
C VAL A 202 -10.54 -11.28 7.86
N GLN A 203 -11.75 -11.56 8.36
CA GLN A 203 -12.85 -12.13 7.58
C GLN A 203 -13.78 -10.99 7.17
N SER A 204 -13.81 -10.64 5.87
CA SER A 204 -14.47 -9.42 5.39
C SER A 204 -15.98 -9.38 5.67
N ASN A 205 -16.69 -10.48 5.46
CA ASN A 205 -18.16 -10.52 5.56
C ASN A 205 -18.68 -10.45 7.01
N THR A 206 -18.00 -11.10 7.96
CA THR A 206 -18.36 -11.06 9.39
C THR A 206 -17.70 -9.90 10.13
N GLY A 207 -16.56 -9.43 9.63
CA GLY A 207 -15.73 -8.43 10.29
C GLY A 207 -14.97 -8.96 11.51
N THR A 208 -14.78 -10.28 11.61
CA THR A 208 -14.02 -10.91 12.69
C THR A 208 -12.54 -10.92 12.37
N LEU A 209 -11.71 -10.57 13.35
CA LEU A 209 -10.27 -10.81 13.32
C LEU A 209 -9.95 -12.16 13.96
N TYR A 210 -9.09 -12.95 13.32
CA TYR A 210 -8.60 -14.22 13.88
C TYR A 210 -7.09 -14.19 14.01
N ARG A 211 -6.59 -14.69 15.14
CA ARG A 211 -5.20 -15.07 15.33
C ARG A 211 -5.04 -16.51 14.84
N VAL A 212 -4.13 -16.76 13.91
CA VAL A 212 -3.94 -18.07 13.26
C VAL A 212 -2.55 -18.61 13.57
N GLU A 213 -2.48 -19.83 14.08
CA GLU A 213 -1.22 -20.57 14.24
C GLU A 213 -0.69 -21.00 12.86
N PRO A 214 0.47 -20.49 12.39
CA PRO A 214 0.88 -20.65 10.99
C PRO A 214 1.18 -22.10 10.58
N ALA A 215 1.59 -22.93 11.54
CA ALA A 215 1.93 -24.33 11.29
C ALA A 215 0.70 -25.24 11.18
N THR A 216 -0.36 -24.93 11.92
CA THR A 216 -1.52 -25.83 12.07
C THR A 216 -2.81 -25.27 11.48
N GLY A 217 -2.89 -23.96 11.24
CA GLY A 217 -4.10 -23.27 10.79
C GLY A 217 -5.18 -23.13 11.86
N VAL A 218 -4.89 -23.46 13.13
CA VAL A 218 -5.85 -23.24 14.22
C VAL A 218 -6.06 -21.74 14.40
N ALA A 219 -7.30 -21.29 14.19
CA ALA A 219 -7.71 -19.91 14.32
C ALA A 219 -8.46 -19.69 15.64
N THR A 220 -8.14 -18.62 16.35
CA THR A 220 -8.87 -18.15 17.54
C THR A 220 -9.29 -16.69 17.33
N VAL A 221 -10.47 -16.31 17.82
CA VAL A 221 -10.92 -14.91 17.72
C VAL A 221 -9.95 -13.96 18.42
N VAL A 222 -9.64 -12.82 17.78
CA VAL A 222 -8.98 -11.69 18.45
C VAL A 222 -10.06 -10.83 19.10
N ASP A 223 -10.03 -10.72 20.42
CA ASP A 223 -11.06 -9.98 21.16
C ASP A 223 -10.84 -8.47 21.07
N VAL A 224 -11.73 -7.79 20.36
CA VAL A 224 -11.78 -6.32 20.26
C VAL A 224 -13.20 -5.88 20.60
N PRO A 225 -13.51 -5.70 21.90
CA PRO A 225 -14.88 -5.49 22.33
C PRO A 225 -15.47 -4.19 21.78
N GLY A 226 -16.74 -4.25 21.37
CA GLY A 226 -17.50 -3.09 20.89
C GLY A 226 -17.18 -2.64 19.46
N TYR A 227 -16.44 -3.44 18.68
CA TYR A 227 -16.11 -3.11 17.30
C TYR A 227 -16.20 -4.33 16.37
N THR A 228 -16.71 -4.11 15.16
CA THR A 228 -16.78 -5.13 14.11
C THR A 228 -16.16 -4.60 12.82
N PHE A 229 -15.24 -5.36 12.24
CA PHE A 229 -14.45 -4.95 11.08
C PHE A 229 -15.11 -5.34 9.75
N THR A 230 -16.42 -5.18 9.61
CA THR A 230 -17.12 -5.56 8.36
C THR A 230 -16.53 -4.83 7.16
N ASN A 231 -16.49 -5.50 6.01
CA ASN A 231 -15.77 -5.04 4.83
C ASN A 231 -14.26 -4.86 5.08
N GLY A 232 -13.71 -5.52 6.11
CA GLY A 232 -12.29 -5.55 6.39
C GLY A 232 -11.53 -6.17 5.22
N ASP A 233 -10.54 -5.45 4.73
CA ASP A 233 -9.79 -5.79 3.52
C ASP A 233 -8.31 -5.94 3.88
N GLY A 234 -7.40 -5.15 3.32
CA GLY A 234 -5.99 -5.17 3.67
C GLY A 234 -5.68 -4.76 5.11
N LEU A 235 -4.61 -5.34 5.66
CA LEU A 235 -4.12 -5.13 7.01
C LEU A 235 -2.69 -4.58 7.01
N LEU A 236 -2.38 -3.70 7.96
CA LEU A 236 -1.00 -3.28 8.25
C LEU A 236 -0.77 -3.27 9.75
N LEU A 237 0.32 -3.92 10.19
CA LEU A 237 0.79 -3.82 11.56
C LEU A 237 2.02 -2.89 11.63
N ASP A 238 1.92 -1.82 12.41
CA ASP A 238 3.05 -0.96 12.79
C ASP A 238 3.27 -1.04 14.32
N GLY A 239 4.32 -1.75 14.72
CA GLY A 239 4.58 -2.07 16.13
C GLY A 239 3.41 -2.86 16.75
N ARG A 240 2.56 -2.18 17.51
CA ARG A 240 1.32 -2.75 18.09
C ARG A 240 0.05 -2.04 17.60
N THR A 241 0.14 -1.20 16.58
CA THR A 241 -1.02 -0.60 15.93
C THR A 241 -1.38 -1.44 14.72
N LEU A 242 -2.50 -2.13 14.76
CA LEU A 242 -3.09 -2.76 13.59
C LEU A 242 -4.01 -1.75 12.91
N TYR A 243 -3.73 -1.45 11.65
CA TYR A 243 -4.62 -0.71 10.77
C TYR A 243 -5.43 -1.72 9.95
N VAL A 244 -6.76 -1.64 10.05
CA VAL A 244 -7.71 -2.47 9.31
C VAL A 244 -8.44 -1.58 8.32
N VAL A 245 -8.22 -1.78 7.02
CA VAL A 245 -8.95 -1.04 5.98
C VAL A 245 -10.35 -1.62 5.87
N GLN A 246 -11.39 -0.78 5.92
CA GLN A 246 -12.78 -1.16 5.69
C GLN A 246 -13.26 -0.51 4.39
N ASN A 247 -13.04 -1.21 3.28
CA ASN A 247 -13.03 -0.62 1.94
C ASN A 247 -14.36 0.04 1.56
N ARG A 248 -15.49 -0.67 1.69
CA ARG A 248 -16.85 -0.16 1.39
C ARG A 248 -17.33 0.89 2.37
N LEU A 249 -16.62 1.09 3.48
CA LEU A 249 -16.91 2.11 4.48
C LEU A 249 -15.98 3.32 4.38
N ASN A 250 -15.04 3.35 3.42
CA ASN A 250 -14.08 4.44 3.21
C ASN A 250 -13.39 4.88 4.51
N LYS A 251 -12.92 3.91 5.30
CA LYS A 251 -12.25 4.19 6.58
C LYS A 251 -11.18 3.15 6.91
N VAL A 252 -10.30 3.52 7.82
CA VAL A 252 -9.30 2.64 8.42
C VAL A 252 -9.49 2.64 9.93
N ALA A 253 -9.71 1.48 10.54
CA ALA A 253 -9.75 1.34 11.98
C ALA A 253 -8.31 1.16 12.51
N ALA A 254 -7.93 1.92 13.53
CA ALA A 254 -6.64 1.80 14.22
C ALA A 254 -6.82 1.09 15.57
N VAL A 255 -6.28 -0.12 15.70
CA VAL A 255 -6.43 -1.00 16.86
C VAL A 255 -5.10 -1.12 17.58
N ARG A 256 -5.07 -0.81 18.88
CA ARG A 256 -3.93 -1.13 19.74
C ARG A 256 -4.06 -2.58 20.17
N LEU A 257 -3.18 -3.45 19.67
CA LEU A 257 -3.11 -4.85 20.05
C LEU A 257 -2.25 -5.05 21.31
N ASP A 258 -2.54 -6.12 22.05
CA ASP A 258 -1.58 -6.68 22.99
C ASP A 258 -0.41 -7.35 22.24
N ARG A 259 0.62 -7.82 22.95
CA ARG A 259 1.81 -8.39 22.28
C ARG A 259 1.50 -9.67 21.52
N ALA A 260 0.62 -10.51 22.04
CA ALA A 260 0.29 -11.81 21.43
C ALA A 260 -0.69 -11.68 20.27
N GLY A 261 -1.33 -10.52 20.10
CA GLY A 261 -2.37 -10.30 19.10
C GLY A 261 -3.64 -11.10 19.40
N THR A 262 -3.94 -11.32 20.69
CA THR A 262 -5.14 -12.03 21.16
C THR A 262 -6.26 -11.07 21.55
N THR A 263 -5.91 -9.83 21.90
CA THR A 263 -6.87 -8.79 22.29
C THR A 263 -6.46 -7.44 21.71
N GLY A 264 -7.41 -6.53 21.58
CA GLY A 264 -7.11 -5.16 21.20
C GLY A 264 -8.16 -4.16 21.63
N THR A 265 -7.82 -2.89 21.46
CA THR A 265 -8.76 -1.78 21.68
C THR A 265 -8.70 -0.87 20.47
N VAL A 266 -9.86 -0.57 19.88
CA VAL A 266 -9.94 0.45 18.84
C VAL A 266 -9.60 1.79 19.45
N THR A 267 -8.50 2.36 18.98
CA THR A 267 -8.10 3.70 19.41
C THR A 267 -8.91 4.74 18.66
N GLY A 268 -9.28 4.48 17.41
CA GLY A 268 -10.25 5.23 16.60
C GLY A 268 -10.08 4.98 15.10
N GLU A 269 -10.63 5.88 14.29
CA GLU A 269 -10.79 5.69 12.84
C GLU A 269 -10.09 6.81 12.06
N ILE A 270 -9.62 6.48 10.86
CA ILE A 270 -9.05 7.42 9.89
C ILE A 270 -9.96 7.45 8.67
N THR A 271 -10.40 8.65 8.30
CA THR A 271 -11.20 8.92 7.10
C THR A 271 -10.51 9.99 6.26
N SER A 272 -10.87 10.05 4.98
CA SER A 272 -10.39 11.08 4.07
C SER A 272 -11.45 11.34 3.00
N PRO A 273 -11.71 12.60 2.63
CA PRO A 273 -12.60 12.90 1.50
C PRO A 273 -12.03 12.39 0.17
N ALA A 274 -10.74 12.04 0.12
CA ALA A 274 -10.10 11.47 -1.07
C ALA A 274 -10.24 9.94 -1.16
N PHE A 275 -10.78 9.27 -0.13
CA PHE A 275 -11.03 7.82 -0.21
C PHE A 275 -12.17 7.51 -1.17
N ASP A 276 -11.91 6.58 -2.10
CA ASP A 276 -12.89 6.00 -3.01
C ASP A 276 -12.63 4.49 -3.12
N VAL A 277 -13.17 3.78 -2.12
CA VAL A 277 -12.99 2.36 -1.88
C VAL A 277 -11.49 2.00 -1.73
N PRO A 278 -10.82 2.43 -0.63
CA PRO A 278 -9.46 2.04 -0.36
C PRO A 278 -9.41 0.55 -0.01
N THR A 279 -8.53 -0.24 -0.64
CA THR A 279 -8.52 -1.72 -0.46
C THR A 279 -7.48 -2.22 0.51
N THR A 280 -6.30 -1.60 0.55
CA THR A 280 -5.24 -1.99 1.48
C THR A 280 -4.40 -0.78 1.87
N VAL A 281 -3.39 -0.99 2.71
CA VAL A 281 -2.61 0.07 3.31
C VAL A 281 -1.16 -0.35 3.48
N ALA A 282 -0.24 0.56 3.15
CA ALA A 282 1.18 0.41 3.43
C ALA A 282 1.73 1.69 4.09
N SER A 283 2.73 1.55 4.96
CA SER A 283 3.40 2.70 5.57
C SER A 283 4.67 3.07 4.82
N ALA A 284 4.85 4.35 4.55
CA ALA A 284 6.09 4.91 4.02
C ALA A 284 6.19 6.41 4.29
N LEU A 285 7.41 6.88 4.55
CA LEU A 285 7.71 8.30 4.72
C LEU A 285 6.85 8.99 5.80
N GLY A 286 6.50 8.26 6.87
CA GLY A 286 5.68 8.74 7.99
C GLY A 286 4.18 8.86 7.69
N ARG A 287 3.70 8.19 6.64
CA ARG A 287 2.30 8.24 6.18
C ARG A 287 1.79 6.86 5.83
N LEU A 288 0.47 6.70 5.89
CA LEU A 288 -0.24 5.54 5.38
C LEU A 288 -0.67 5.82 3.94
N TRP A 289 -0.39 4.91 3.02
CA TRP A 289 -0.73 4.99 1.60
C TRP A 289 -1.75 3.92 1.25
N LEU A 290 -2.84 4.32 0.59
CA LEU A 290 -3.97 3.47 0.26
C LEU A 290 -4.35 3.64 -1.22
N PRO A 291 -4.32 2.58 -2.05
CA PRO A 291 -4.89 2.64 -3.39
C PRO A 291 -6.41 2.75 -3.33
N ASN A 292 -6.98 3.64 -4.14
CA ASN A 292 -8.42 3.71 -4.36
C ASN A 292 -8.82 2.75 -5.49
N ALA A 293 -9.44 1.63 -5.14
CA ALA A 293 -9.86 0.63 -6.13
C ALA A 293 -11.13 1.03 -6.88
N ARG A 294 -11.90 1.99 -6.35
CA ARG A 294 -13.11 2.55 -6.94
C ARG A 294 -14.10 1.49 -7.43
N PHE A 295 -14.34 0.44 -6.64
CA PHE A 295 -15.18 -0.71 -7.03
C PHE A 295 -16.63 -0.34 -7.43
N THR A 296 -17.10 0.87 -7.11
CA THR A 296 -18.42 1.40 -7.49
C THR A 296 -18.40 2.24 -8.76
N THR A 297 -17.21 2.49 -9.33
CA THR A 297 -17.01 3.23 -10.57
C THR A 297 -16.88 2.24 -11.74
N PRO A 298 -17.65 2.38 -12.83
CA PRO A 298 -17.50 1.54 -14.01
C PRO A 298 -16.08 1.63 -14.59
N PRO A 299 -15.34 0.52 -14.71
CA PRO A 299 -13.99 0.56 -15.23
C PRO A 299 -13.98 0.68 -16.77
N THR A 300 -13.27 1.68 -17.28
CA THR A 300 -12.92 1.85 -18.70
C THR A 300 -11.41 1.98 -18.87
N ALA A 301 -10.91 1.90 -20.10
CA ALA A 301 -9.49 2.11 -20.40
C ALA A 301 -8.99 3.52 -20.05
N THR A 302 -9.88 4.48 -19.84
CA THR A 302 -9.58 5.88 -19.49
C THR A 302 -10.07 6.27 -18.09
N THR A 303 -10.51 5.29 -17.28
CA THR A 303 -10.96 5.57 -15.91
C THR A 303 -9.75 5.88 -15.03
N PRO A 304 -9.69 7.06 -14.38
CA PRO A 304 -8.54 7.43 -13.57
C PRO A 304 -8.59 6.77 -12.19
N TYR A 305 -7.41 6.37 -11.72
CA TYR A 305 -7.20 5.76 -10.40
C TYR A 305 -6.13 6.52 -9.62
N THR A 306 -6.20 6.44 -8.29
CA THR A 306 -5.28 7.16 -7.41
C THR A 306 -4.85 6.31 -6.23
N ALA A 307 -3.76 6.72 -5.59
CA ALA A 307 -3.39 6.33 -4.24
C ALA A 307 -3.36 7.56 -3.34
N VAL A 308 -3.89 7.43 -2.13
CA VAL A 308 -4.05 8.52 -1.17
C VAL A 308 -3.16 8.28 0.03
N ALA A 309 -2.53 9.34 0.50
CA ALA A 309 -1.76 9.32 1.73
C ALA A 309 -2.45 10.05 2.87
N VAL A 310 -2.54 9.42 4.02
CA VAL A 310 -3.12 9.96 5.25
C VAL A 310 -2.10 9.88 6.40
N PRO A 311 -2.18 10.76 7.41
CA PRO A 311 -1.36 10.61 8.60
C PRO A 311 -1.73 9.29 9.34
N PRO A 312 -0.76 8.59 9.94
CA PRO A 312 -1.06 7.53 10.89
C PRO A 312 -1.71 8.12 12.14
N ARG A 313 -2.44 7.28 12.87
CA ARG A 313 -3.09 7.62 14.14
C ARG A 313 -2.27 7.18 15.35
#